data_AF-A0A524JH94-F1
#
_entry.id   AF-A0A524JH94-F1
#
_cell.length_a   1.000
_cell.length_b   1.000
_cell.length_c   1.000
_cell.angle_alpha   90.00
_cell.angle_beta   90.00
_cell.angle_gamma   90.00
#
_symmetry.space_group_name_H-M   'P 1'
#
loop_
_entity.id
_entity.type
_entity.pdbx_description
1 polymer ?
#
loop_
_entity_poly.entity_id
_entity_poly.type
_entity_poly.pdbx_seq_one_letter_code
_entity_poly.pdbx_strand_id
1 'polypeptide(L)'
;MPEIPVNLKDCTWPDLPAHYDSALHQAVQFILATVPDVCGILVSGTILRGNPSPSSDLDIYVIHQQPWRQRLQRWFNGVPAEIFINPVKKVYEYFTAERGHARPITSHMLHTGFIILALDDNLAELRKQAAVELTRTPDPTPQQLTITRYLAATRYEDATDIAQTKPETADMVLGQAVYAMLHYAFLKANCYIPRDKDLLMALAGLDAQLAHKITAFYRSSTFEERFALAQEIADSTIETRGFFAWESEPEDVDR
;
A
#
# COMPACT_ATOMS: atom_id res chain seq x y z
N MET A 1 3.54 -19.39 32.67
CA MET A 1 2.41 -18.90 33.48
C MET A 1 1.13 -19.45 32.85
N PRO A 2 0.09 -19.79 33.61
CA PRO A 2 -1.16 -20.25 33.00
C PRO A 2 -1.77 -19.08 32.20
N GLU A 3 -2.08 -19.31 30.93
CA GLU A 3 -2.79 -18.37 30.07
C GLU A 3 -4.13 -18.01 30.73
N ILE A 4 -4.31 -16.75 31.08
CA ILE A 4 -5.63 -16.23 31.43
C ILE A 4 -6.39 -16.11 30.10
N PRO A 5 -7.54 -16.77 29.91
CA PRO A 5 -8.31 -16.62 28.70
C PRO A 5 -8.74 -15.16 28.56
N VAL A 6 -8.28 -14.52 27.50
CA VAL A 6 -8.61 -13.13 27.15
C VAL A 6 -10.13 -13.00 27.03
N ASN A 7 -10.73 -12.09 27.79
CA ASN A 7 -12.17 -11.89 27.76
C ASN A 7 -12.52 -10.74 26.82
N LEU A 8 -13.67 -10.82 26.12
CA LEU A 8 -14.22 -9.69 25.36
C LEU A 8 -14.42 -8.43 26.22
N LYS A 9 -14.54 -8.59 27.55
CA LYS A 9 -14.61 -7.48 28.51
C LYS A 9 -13.33 -6.64 28.58
N ASP A 10 -12.19 -7.20 28.17
CA ASP A 10 -10.89 -6.50 28.14
C ASP A 10 -10.73 -5.68 26.84
N CYS A 11 -11.67 -5.80 25.90
CA CYS A 11 -11.65 -5.09 24.63
C CYS A 11 -12.33 -3.73 24.74
N THR A 12 -11.79 -2.75 24.00
CA THR A 12 -12.42 -1.46 23.73
C THR A 12 -12.98 -1.40 22.32
N TRP A 13 -14.02 -0.61 22.11
CA TRP A 13 -14.74 -0.58 20.84
C TRP A 13 -14.85 0.85 20.30
N PRO A 14 -14.62 1.06 19.00
CA PRO A 14 -14.89 2.32 18.34
C PRO A 14 -16.39 2.55 18.19
N ASP A 15 -16.82 3.81 18.12
CA ASP A 15 -18.20 4.13 17.75
C ASP A 15 -18.39 3.88 16.24
N LEU A 16 -19.19 2.87 15.91
CA LEU A 16 -19.44 2.43 14.54
C LEU A 16 -20.94 2.25 14.29
N PRO A 17 -21.41 2.42 13.04
CA PRO A 17 -22.75 2.01 12.64
C PRO A 17 -23.02 0.55 13.02
N ALA A 18 -24.25 0.26 13.45
CA ALA A 18 -24.62 -1.02 14.08
C ALA A 18 -24.21 -2.27 13.29
N HIS A 19 -24.26 -2.23 11.95
CA HIS A 19 -23.87 -3.38 11.13
C HIS A 19 -22.36 -3.65 11.16
N TYR A 20 -21.53 -2.61 11.13
CA TYR A 20 -20.07 -2.70 11.25
C TYR A 20 -19.65 -3.03 12.69
N ASP A 21 -20.32 -2.44 13.67
CA ASP A 21 -20.08 -2.73 15.08
C ASP A 21 -20.29 -4.21 15.39
N SER A 22 -21.44 -4.76 14.98
CA SER A 22 -21.73 -6.18 15.16
C SER A 22 -20.74 -7.09 14.41
N ALA A 23 -20.31 -6.71 13.20
CA ALA A 23 -19.32 -7.46 12.45
C ALA A 23 -17.95 -7.48 13.14
N LEU A 24 -17.51 -6.35 13.68
CA LEU A 24 -16.24 -6.21 14.37
C LEU A 24 -16.21 -7.06 15.66
N HIS A 25 -17.29 -7.04 16.45
CA HIS A 25 -17.42 -7.90 17.62
C HIS A 25 -17.33 -9.39 17.27
N GLN A 26 -18.03 -9.83 16.22
CA GLN A 26 -17.96 -11.22 15.74
C GLN A 26 -16.54 -11.60 15.27
N ALA A 27 -15.86 -10.69 14.56
CA ALA A 27 -14.51 -10.90 14.08
C ALA A 27 -13.50 -11.04 15.23
N VAL A 28 -13.60 -10.17 16.25
CA VAL A 28 -12.73 -10.21 17.43
C VAL A 28 -13.00 -11.48 18.26
N GLN A 29 -14.26 -11.87 18.45
CA GLN A 29 -14.60 -13.13 19.11
C GLN A 29 -13.99 -14.33 18.36
N PHE A 30 -14.07 -14.34 17.03
CA PHE A 30 -13.42 -15.36 16.21
C PHE A 30 -11.89 -15.38 16.40
N ILE A 31 -11.24 -14.20 16.38
CA ILE A 31 -9.79 -14.08 16.59
C ILE A 31 -9.39 -14.66 17.94
N LEU A 32 -10.04 -14.21 19.04
CA LEU A 32 -9.71 -14.68 20.39
C LEU A 32 -9.99 -16.18 20.59
N ALA A 33 -10.92 -16.76 19.82
CA ALA A 33 -11.23 -18.19 19.88
C ALA A 33 -10.28 -19.06 19.04
N THR A 34 -9.53 -18.49 18.09
CA THR A 34 -8.77 -19.26 17.09
C THR A 34 -7.29 -18.92 17.00
N VAL A 35 -6.89 -17.76 17.50
CA VAL A 35 -5.49 -17.33 17.52
C VAL A 35 -4.97 -17.49 18.95
N PRO A 36 -4.00 -18.40 19.19
CA PRO A 36 -3.35 -18.52 20.49
C PRO A 36 -2.47 -17.29 20.77
N ASP A 37 -2.24 -17.01 22.06
CA ASP A 37 -1.28 -16.02 22.53
C ASP A 37 -1.41 -14.63 21.89
N VAL A 38 -2.64 -14.17 21.68
CA VAL A 38 -2.91 -12.81 21.21
C VAL A 38 -2.40 -11.81 22.25
N CYS A 39 -1.57 -10.87 21.83
CA CYS A 39 -1.03 -9.77 22.64
C CYS A 39 -1.77 -8.46 22.38
N GLY A 40 -2.28 -8.27 21.17
CA GLY A 40 -2.97 -7.04 20.82
C GLY A 40 -3.77 -7.17 19.53
N ILE A 41 -4.86 -6.40 19.48
CA ILE A 41 -5.75 -6.31 18.32
C ILE A 41 -5.98 -4.84 18.03
N LEU A 42 -5.83 -4.46 16.77
CA LEU A 42 -6.11 -3.13 16.27
C LEU A 42 -6.95 -3.23 15.01
N VAL A 43 -7.88 -2.30 14.82
CA VAL A 43 -8.66 -2.19 13.59
C VAL A 43 -8.35 -0.87 12.89
N SER A 44 -8.19 -0.91 11.57
CA SER A 44 -7.93 0.25 10.74
C SER A 44 -8.90 0.25 9.55
N GLY A 45 -8.59 1.03 8.52
CA GLY A 45 -9.34 1.03 7.27
C GLY A 45 -10.32 2.20 7.15
N THR A 46 -11.05 2.19 6.05
CA THR A 46 -11.94 3.32 5.67
C THR A 46 -13.20 3.41 6.53
N ILE A 47 -13.69 2.27 7.04
CA ILE A 47 -14.83 2.22 7.97
C ILE A 47 -14.56 3.06 9.21
N LEU A 48 -13.38 2.87 9.82
CA LEU A 48 -12.97 3.57 11.04
C LEU A 48 -12.74 5.08 10.83
N ARG A 49 -12.47 5.50 9.59
CA ARG A 49 -12.28 6.91 9.24
C ARG A 49 -13.59 7.63 8.89
N GLY A 50 -14.75 6.97 9.02
CA GLY A 50 -16.07 7.56 8.75
C GLY A 50 -16.38 7.79 7.26
N ASN A 51 -15.58 7.23 6.35
CA ASN A 51 -15.81 7.35 4.90
C ASN A 51 -15.72 5.97 4.21
N PRO A 52 -16.60 5.01 4.57
CA PRO A 52 -16.64 3.72 3.91
C PRO A 52 -17.22 3.83 2.50
N SER A 53 -16.66 3.05 1.58
CA SER A 53 -17.26 2.70 0.30
C SER A 53 -18.16 1.46 0.46
N PRO A 54 -19.07 1.17 -0.50
CA PRO A 54 -19.89 -0.04 -0.44
C PRO A 54 -19.10 -1.35 -0.34
N SER A 55 -17.85 -1.36 -0.83
CA SER A 55 -16.94 -2.51 -0.80
C SER A 55 -15.90 -2.44 0.33
N SER A 56 -16.06 -1.52 1.29
CA SER A 56 -15.11 -1.38 2.39
C SER A 56 -15.17 -2.58 3.33
N ASP A 57 -14.00 -3.09 3.66
CA ASP A 57 -13.74 -4.17 4.61
C ASP A 57 -13.22 -3.64 5.96
N LEU A 58 -13.31 -4.50 6.98
CA LEU A 58 -12.64 -4.33 8.25
C LEU A 58 -11.19 -4.80 8.13
N ASP A 59 -10.23 -3.88 8.21
CA ASP A 59 -8.81 -4.20 8.27
C ASP A 59 -8.39 -4.44 9.73
N ILE A 60 -8.22 -5.71 10.13
CA ILE A 60 -7.90 -6.07 11.52
C ILE A 60 -6.47 -6.58 11.61
N TYR A 61 -5.65 -5.93 12.42
CA TYR A 61 -4.27 -6.30 12.69
C TYR A 61 -4.16 -6.98 14.05
N VAL A 62 -3.62 -8.20 14.08
CA VAL A 62 -3.50 -9.03 15.28
C VAL A 62 -2.02 -9.30 15.55
N ILE A 63 -1.59 -8.99 16.77
CA ILE A 63 -0.25 -9.30 17.28
C ILE A 63 -0.35 -10.51 18.19
N HIS A 64 0.50 -11.51 17.97
CA HIS A 64 0.57 -12.73 18.80
C HIS A 64 2.01 -13.19 19.03
N GLN A 65 2.23 -14.15 19.93
CA GLN A 65 3.59 -14.57 20.32
C GLN A 65 4.17 -15.71 19.49
N GLN A 66 3.37 -16.43 18.71
CA GLN A 66 3.82 -17.63 18.03
C GLN A 66 4.62 -17.31 16.75
N PRO A 67 5.61 -18.13 16.35
CA PRO A 67 6.56 -17.82 15.27
C PRO A 67 5.98 -18.08 13.88
N TRP A 68 4.74 -17.67 13.63
CA TRP A 68 4.06 -17.83 12.34
C TRP A 68 3.21 -16.60 12.04
N ARG A 69 3.00 -16.32 10.75
CA ARG A 69 2.10 -15.26 10.29
C ARG A 69 1.01 -15.83 9.41
N GLN A 70 -0.16 -15.23 9.45
CA GLN A 70 -1.29 -15.61 8.60
C GLN A 70 -2.04 -14.36 8.15
N ARG A 71 -2.50 -14.38 6.91
CA ARG A 71 -3.48 -13.42 6.39
C ARG A 71 -4.68 -14.22 5.95
N LEU A 72 -5.87 -13.79 6.34
CA LEU A 72 -7.11 -14.45 5.96
C LEU A 72 -8.22 -13.41 5.76
N GLN A 73 -9.19 -13.78 4.94
CA GLN A 73 -10.39 -12.99 4.71
C GLN A 73 -11.62 -13.80 5.11
N ARG A 74 -12.56 -13.17 5.81
CA ARG A 74 -13.82 -13.80 6.26
C ARG A 74 -14.95 -12.78 6.28
N TRP A 75 -16.17 -13.28 6.23
CA TRP A 75 -17.38 -12.47 6.36
C TRP A 75 -17.91 -12.58 7.79
N PHE A 76 -18.23 -11.44 8.39
CA PHE A 76 -18.88 -11.33 9.70
C PHE A 76 -20.07 -10.41 9.58
N ASN A 77 -21.26 -10.89 9.93
CA ASN A 77 -22.50 -10.14 9.76
C ASN A 77 -22.67 -9.48 8.36
N GLY A 78 -22.26 -10.18 7.30
CA GLY A 78 -22.31 -9.66 5.92
C GLY A 78 -21.26 -8.60 5.56
N VAL A 79 -20.34 -8.27 6.47
CA VAL A 79 -19.21 -7.36 6.23
C VAL A 79 -17.94 -8.19 5.99
N PRO A 80 -17.17 -7.92 4.92
CA PRO A 80 -15.87 -8.55 4.72
C PRO A 80 -14.86 -8.00 5.73
N ALA A 81 -14.03 -8.89 6.27
CA ALA A 81 -12.91 -8.55 7.13
C ALA A 81 -11.63 -9.18 6.58
N GLU A 82 -10.58 -8.39 6.51
CA GLU A 82 -9.23 -8.84 6.25
C GLU A 82 -8.42 -8.82 7.54
N ILE A 83 -7.87 -9.97 7.92
CA ILE A 83 -7.22 -10.17 9.21
C ILE A 83 -5.73 -10.48 8.99
N PHE A 84 -4.87 -9.65 9.55
CA PHE A 84 -3.41 -9.71 9.48
C PHE A 84 -2.83 -10.17 10.81
N ILE A 85 -2.55 -11.47 10.93
CA ILE A 85 -2.04 -12.10 12.15
C ILE A 85 -0.52 -12.21 12.05
N ASN A 86 0.21 -11.46 12.89
CA ASN A 86 1.67 -11.37 12.80
C ASN A 86 2.33 -11.40 14.19
N PRO A 87 3.49 -12.07 14.33
CA PRO A 87 4.33 -11.88 15.49
C PRO A 87 5.08 -10.56 15.39
N VAL A 88 5.49 -10.02 16.54
CA VAL A 88 6.20 -8.73 16.66
C VAL A 88 7.39 -8.64 15.70
N LYS A 89 8.21 -9.69 15.62
CA LYS A 89 9.37 -9.75 14.71
C LYS A 89 8.98 -9.48 13.26
N LYS A 90 7.86 -10.07 12.80
CA LYS A 90 7.41 -9.92 11.41
C LYS A 90 6.97 -8.49 11.11
N VAL A 91 6.39 -7.79 12.09
CA VAL A 91 5.98 -6.39 11.95
C VAL A 91 7.20 -5.48 11.75
N TYR A 92 8.28 -5.68 12.52
CA TYR A 92 9.53 -4.93 12.29
C TYR A 92 10.15 -5.22 10.93
N GLU A 93 10.09 -6.46 10.45
CA GLU A 93 10.53 -6.79 9.08
C GLU A 93 9.69 -6.04 8.03
N TYR A 94 8.38 -5.89 8.24
CA TYR A 94 7.54 -5.09 7.35
C TYR A 94 7.93 -3.62 7.35
N PHE A 95 8.21 -3.00 8.50
CA PHE A 95 8.66 -1.60 8.52
C PHE A 95 9.87 -1.36 7.63
N THR A 96 10.88 -2.24 7.70
CA THR A 96 12.08 -2.15 6.86
C THR A 96 11.75 -2.39 5.39
N ALA A 97 11.02 -3.47 5.08
CA ALA A 97 10.71 -3.84 3.70
C ALA A 97 9.82 -2.79 3.01
N GLU A 98 8.80 -2.28 3.71
CA GLU A 98 7.86 -1.29 3.21
C GLU A 98 8.51 0.07 2.96
N ARG A 99 9.49 0.46 3.80
CA ARG A 99 10.34 1.62 3.54
C ARG A 99 11.10 1.46 2.22
N GLY A 100 11.75 0.30 2.01
CA GLY A 100 12.48 0.00 0.78
C GLY A 100 11.59 -0.02 -0.47
N HIS A 101 10.32 -0.38 -0.33
CA HIS A 101 9.31 -0.31 -1.41
C HIS A 101 8.58 1.04 -1.50
N ALA A 102 8.93 2.01 -0.66
CA ALA A 102 8.23 3.30 -0.54
C ALA A 102 6.71 3.17 -0.30
N ARG A 103 6.23 2.15 0.42
CA ARG A 103 4.80 1.92 0.71
C ARG A 103 4.58 1.52 2.19
N PRO A 104 4.43 2.48 3.13
CA PRO A 104 4.43 2.23 4.57
C PRO A 104 3.05 1.80 5.08
N ILE A 105 2.49 0.73 4.52
CA ILE A 105 1.13 0.23 4.78
C ILE A 105 0.97 -0.17 6.25
N THR A 106 1.86 -1.02 6.76
CA THR A 106 1.83 -1.52 8.14
C THR A 106 1.99 -0.36 9.13
N SER A 107 2.90 0.58 8.87
CA SER A 107 3.07 1.76 9.71
C SER A 107 1.81 2.64 9.73
N HIS A 108 1.17 2.88 8.58
CA HIS A 108 -0.09 3.62 8.52
C HIS A 108 -1.20 2.93 9.31
N MET A 109 -1.38 1.62 9.13
CA MET A 109 -2.41 0.84 9.83
C MET A 109 -2.21 0.93 11.35
N LEU A 110 -1.00 0.63 11.83
CA LEU A 110 -0.70 0.62 13.26
C LEU A 110 -0.77 2.02 13.87
N HIS A 111 -0.31 3.05 13.18
CA HIS A 111 -0.35 4.41 13.73
C HIS A 111 -1.78 4.97 13.82
N THR A 112 -2.58 4.77 12.78
CA THR A 112 -3.91 5.40 12.65
C THR A 112 -5.07 4.54 13.16
N GLY A 113 -4.85 3.23 13.36
CA GLY A 113 -5.91 2.32 13.77
C GLY A 113 -6.34 2.50 15.22
N PHE A 114 -7.54 2.03 15.50
CA PHE A 114 -8.16 1.99 16.82
C PHE A 114 -7.73 0.71 17.54
N ILE A 115 -7.25 0.84 18.78
CA ILE A 115 -6.85 -0.30 19.60
C ILE A 115 -8.11 -0.99 20.12
N ILE A 116 -8.28 -2.26 19.80
CA ILE A 116 -9.34 -3.09 20.36
C ILE A 116 -8.85 -3.77 21.64
N LEU A 117 -7.62 -4.25 21.63
CA LEU A 117 -7.03 -4.99 22.75
C LEU A 117 -5.54 -4.70 22.84
N ALA A 118 -5.03 -4.52 24.05
CA ALA A 118 -3.60 -4.44 24.35
C ALA A 118 -3.35 -5.12 25.71
N LEU A 119 -2.68 -6.27 25.69
CA LEU A 119 -2.40 -7.07 26.90
C LEU A 119 -0.97 -6.88 27.43
N ASP A 120 -0.09 -6.35 26.59
CA ASP A 120 1.30 -6.04 26.90
C ASP A 120 1.77 -4.79 26.14
N ASP A 121 3.03 -4.41 26.37
CA ASP A 121 3.63 -3.22 25.76
C ASP A 121 3.98 -3.40 24.27
N ASN A 122 3.85 -4.60 23.69
CA ASN A 122 4.27 -4.84 22.31
C ASN A 122 3.49 -3.98 21.32
N LEU A 123 2.16 -3.88 21.47
CA LEU A 123 1.36 -3.05 20.58
C LEU A 123 1.71 -1.56 20.73
N ALA A 124 1.96 -1.09 21.95
CA ALA A 124 2.35 0.30 22.21
C ALA A 124 3.69 0.64 21.56
N GLU A 125 4.69 -0.24 21.69
CA GLU A 125 6.01 -0.04 21.09
C GLU A 125 5.96 -0.12 19.56
N LEU A 126 5.20 -1.06 19.00
CA LEU A 126 4.98 -1.14 17.55
C LEU A 126 4.30 0.13 17.00
N ARG A 127 3.35 0.71 17.73
CA ARG A 127 2.70 1.97 17.33
C ARG A 127 3.64 3.16 17.39
N LYS A 128 4.50 3.21 18.41
CA LYS A 128 5.54 4.23 18.53
C LYS A 128 6.54 4.13 17.37
N GLN A 129 6.99 2.92 17.04
CA GLN A 129 7.85 2.69 15.89
C GLN A 129 7.14 3.07 14.59
N ALA A 130 5.88 2.68 14.40
CA ALA A 130 5.08 3.04 13.23
C ALA A 130 5.01 4.56 13.04
N ALA A 131 4.81 5.34 14.11
CA ALA A 131 4.85 6.79 14.06
C ALA A 131 6.20 7.33 13.58
N VAL A 132 7.31 6.78 14.09
CA VAL A 132 8.67 7.14 13.64
C VAL A 132 8.86 6.81 12.17
N GLU A 133 8.46 5.61 11.73
CA GLU A 133 8.61 5.19 10.33
C GLU A 133 7.90 6.15 9.37
N LEU A 134 6.68 6.59 9.71
CA LEU A 134 5.90 7.55 8.90
C LEU A 134 6.52 8.95 8.80
N THR A 135 7.44 9.33 9.70
CA THR A 135 8.16 10.61 9.62
C THR A 135 9.41 10.56 8.75
N ARG A 136 9.90 9.36 8.42
CA ARG A 136 11.09 9.23 7.57
C ARG A 136 10.70 9.21 6.10
N THR A 137 11.69 9.35 5.23
CA THR A 137 11.53 9.18 3.78
C THR A 137 11.86 7.73 3.35
N PRO A 138 11.43 7.29 2.15
CA PRO A 138 11.81 5.99 1.58
C PRO A 138 13.33 5.82 1.39
N ASP A 139 14.02 6.91 1.03
CA ASP A 139 15.46 6.98 0.77
C ASP A 139 15.94 5.95 -0.27
N PRO A 140 15.42 6.00 -1.52
CA PRO A 140 15.76 5.02 -2.54
C PRO A 140 17.22 5.14 -2.97
N THR A 141 17.88 4.01 -3.21
CA THR A 141 19.23 3.99 -3.75
C THR A 141 19.25 4.50 -5.20
N PRO A 142 20.41 4.99 -5.70
CA PRO A 142 20.56 5.35 -7.11
C PRO A 142 20.15 4.21 -8.05
N GLN A 143 20.49 2.96 -7.71
CA GLN A 143 20.11 1.79 -8.49
C GLN A 143 18.58 1.58 -8.51
N GLN A 144 17.89 1.74 -7.38
CA GLN A 144 16.42 1.64 -7.33
C GLN A 144 15.75 2.71 -8.19
N LEU A 145 16.25 3.95 -8.17
CA LEU A 145 15.77 5.03 -9.04
C LEU A 145 15.99 4.68 -10.52
N THR A 146 17.18 4.20 -10.88
CA THR A 146 17.51 3.81 -12.26
C THR A 146 16.63 2.66 -12.75
N ILE A 147 16.47 1.58 -11.98
CA ILE A 147 15.63 0.43 -12.33
C ILE A 147 14.17 0.86 -12.50
N THR A 148 13.65 1.68 -11.58
CA THR A 148 12.26 2.15 -11.66
C THR A 148 12.03 3.02 -12.90
N ARG A 149 12.97 3.91 -13.21
CA ARG A 149 12.94 4.74 -14.43
C ARG A 149 13.01 3.88 -15.69
N TYR A 150 13.93 2.91 -15.73
CA TYR A 150 14.06 1.93 -16.82
C TYR A 150 12.75 1.18 -17.05
N LEU A 151 12.14 0.60 -16.02
CA LEU A 151 10.89 -0.15 -16.14
C LEU A 151 9.72 0.70 -16.64
N ALA A 152 9.72 2.00 -16.38
CA ALA A 152 8.74 2.93 -16.95
C ALA A 152 9.05 3.24 -18.42
N ALA A 153 10.33 3.47 -18.74
CA ALA A 153 10.79 3.72 -20.11
C ALA A 153 10.55 2.56 -21.06
N THR A 154 10.88 1.33 -20.65
CA THR A 154 10.66 0.12 -21.46
C THR A 154 9.18 -0.06 -21.80
N ARG A 155 8.28 0.12 -20.83
CA ARG A 155 6.84 0.04 -21.11
C ARG A 155 6.38 1.11 -22.09
N TYR A 156 6.92 2.32 -21.99
CA TYR A 156 6.58 3.40 -22.91
C TYR A 156 7.08 3.12 -24.33
N GLU A 157 8.30 2.58 -24.47
CA GLU A 157 8.87 2.13 -25.74
C GLU A 157 8.03 0.99 -26.35
N ASP A 158 7.72 -0.05 -25.56
CA ASP A 158 6.89 -1.18 -25.99
C ASP A 158 5.52 -0.73 -26.52
N ALA A 159 4.88 0.23 -25.85
CA ALA A 159 3.61 0.80 -26.30
C ALA A 159 3.76 1.58 -27.61
N THR A 160 4.87 2.30 -27.77
CA THR A 160 5.18 3.09 -28.97
C THR A 160 5.44 2.21 -30.18
N ASP A 161 6.23 1.14 -30.03
CA ASP A 161 6.60 0.23 -31.11
C ASP A 161 5.40 -0.47 -31.75
N ILE A 162 4.38 -0.77 -30.94
CA ILE A 162 3.18 -1.48 -31.39
C ILE A 162 2.00 -0.55 -31.68
N ALA A 163 2.14 0.76 -31.52
CA ALA A 163 1.05 1.74 -31.65
C ALA A 163 0.29 1.63 -32.99
N GLN A 164 1.01 1.38 -34.08
CA GLN A 164 0.41 1.26 -35.42
C GLN A 164 -0.10 -0.15 -35.74
N THR A 165 0.50 -1.19 -35.16
CA THR A 165 0.24 -2.58 -35.54
C THR A 165 -0.72 -3.28 -34.59
N LYS A 166 -0.83 -2.82 -33.34
CA LYS A 166 -1.66 -3.38 -32.26
C LYS A 166 -2.20 -2.28 -31.33
N PRO A 167 -3.04 -1.35 -31.84
CA PRO A 167 -3.42 -0.14 -31.12
C PRO A 167 -4.11 -0.39 -29.77
N GLU A 168 -4.92 -1.45 -29.62
CA GLU A 168 -5.57 -1.79 -28.35
C GLU A 168 -4.55 -2.30 -27.32
N THR A 169 -3.54 -3.04 -27.77
CA THR A 169 -2.46 -3.50 -26.90
C THR A 169 -1.54 -2.34 -26.53
N ALA A 170 -1.23 -1.47 -27.50
CA ALA A 170 -0.46 -0.26 -27.28
C ALA A 170 -1.11 0.60 -26.19
N ASP A 171 -2.42 0.82 -26.28
CA ASP A 171 -3.18 1.62 -25.32
C ASP A 171 -3.14 1.04 -23.90
N MET A 172 -3.31 -0.28 -23.77
CA MET A 172 -3.18 -0.99 -22.50
C MET A 172 -1.79 -0.81 -21.88
N VAL A 173 -0.73 -1.01 -22.67
CA VAL A 173 0.66 -0.90 -22.20
C VAL A 173 1.00 0.57 -21.89
N LEU A 174 0.50 1.52 -22.69
CA LEU A 174 0.67 2.96 -22.46
C LEU A 174 0.09 3.39 -21.12
N GLY A 175 -1.09 2.87 -20.77
CA GLY A 175 -1.70 3.09 -19.45
C GLY A 175 -0.85 2.57 -18.29
N GLN A 176 -0.17 1.43 -18.47
CA GLN A 176 0.78 0.90 -17.49
C GLN A 176 2.08 1.72 -17.42
N ALA A 177 2.54 2.25 -18.56
CA ALA A 177 3.71 3.12 -18.62
C ALA A 177 3.45 4.42 -17.84
N VAL A 178 2.32 5.08 -18.06
CA VAL A 178 1.93 6.31 -17.33
C VAL A 178 1.79 6.04 -15.83
N TYR A 179 1.21 4.89 -15.45
CA TYR A 179 1.15 4.47 -14.03
C TYR A 179 2.55 4.29 -13.42
N ALA A 180 3.49 3.68 -14.16
CA ALA A 180 4.87 3.51 -13.70
C ALA A 180 5.62 4.86 -13.59
N MET A 181 5.39 5.80 -14.52
CA MET A 181 5.96 7.15 -14.48
C MET A 181 5.47 7.94 -13.25
N LEU A 182 4.20 7.80 -12.91
CA LEU A 182 3.62 8.37 -11.70
C LEU A 182 4.29 7.84 -10.42
N HIS A 183 4.47 6.52 -10.33
CA HIS A 183 5.19 5.89 -9.21
C HIS A 183 6.63 6.36 -9.13
N TYR A 184 7.30 6.45 -10.28
CA TYR A 184 8.66 6.98 -10.38
C TYR A 184 8.75 8.43 -9.89
N ALA A 185 7.77 9.28 -10.19
CA ALA A 185 7.75 10.67 -9.74
C ALA A 185 7.77 10.81 -8.20
N PHE A 186 6.97 10.01 -7.49
CA PHE A 186 7.01 9.97 -6.02
C PHE A 186 8.37 9.50 -5.50
N LEU A 187 8.92 8.44 -6.11
CA LEU A 187 10.21 7.88 -5.71
C LEU A 187 11.36 8.87 -5.94
N LYS A 188 11.39 9.54 -7.11
CA LYS A 188 12.35 10.60 -7.46
C LYS A 188 12.28 11.78 -6.49
N ALA A 189 11.08 12.11 -6.01
CA ALA A 189 10.86 13.13 -5.00
C ALA A 189 11.14 12.66 -3.55
N ASN A 190 11.65 11.43 -3.37
CA ASN A 190 11.87 10.80 -2.07
C ASN A 190 10.63 10.81 -1.16
N CYS A 191 9.46 10.59 -1.76
CA CYS A 191 8.17 10.55 -1.09
C CYS A 191 7.63 9.12 -1.09
N TYR A 192 6.92 8.74 -0.01
CA TYR A 192 6.15 7.51 -0.01
C TYR A 192 5.08 7.53 -1.11
N ILE A 193 4.88 6.39 -1.76
CA ILE A 193 3.87 6.19 -2.80
C ILE A 193 2.51 5.96 -2.11
N PRO A 194 1.52 6.84 -2.33
CA PRO A 194 0.17 6.69 -1.79
C PRO A 194 -0.53 5.41 -2.26
N ARG A 195 -1.70 5.12 -1.68
CA ARG A 195 -2.59 4.09 -2.22
C ARG A 195 -3.12 4.52 -3.59
N ASP A 196 -3.40 3.54 -4.43
CA ASP A 196 -3.74 3.78 -5.83
C ASP A 196 -4.93 4.73 -6.02
N LYS A 197 -5.95 4.63 -5.15
CA LYS A 197 -7.12 5.52 -5.16
C LYS A 197 -6.84 6.97 -4.73
N ASP A 198 -5.74 7.20 -4.03
CA ASP A 198 -5.32 8.51 -3.50
C ASP A 198 -4.20 9.13 -4.37
N LEU A 199 -3.65 8.38 -5.34
CA LEU A 199 -2.44 8.72 -6.11
C LEU A 199 -2.53 10.06 -6.84
N LEU A 200 -3.56 10.27 -7.68
CA LEU A 200 -3.68 11.50 -8.48
C LEU A 200 -3.88 12.74 -7.60
N MET A 201 -4.65 12.60 -6.52
CA MET A 201 -4.87 13.66 -5.55
C MET A 201 -3.57 14.03 -4.84
N ALA A 202 -2.82 13.02 -4.39
CA ALA A 202 -1.53 13.24 -3.74
C ALA A 202 -0.48 13.81 -4.71
N LEU A 203 -0.49 13.36 -5.97
CA LEU A 203 0.41 13.90 -6.99
C LEU A 203 0.15 15.39 -7.22
N ALA A 204 -1.10 15.84 -7.19
CA ALA A 204 -1.41 17.27 -7.33
C ALA A 204 -0.76 18.15 -6.26
N GLY A 205 -0.52 17.60 -5.05
CA GLY A 205 0.25 18.27 -4.00
C GLY A 205 1.77 18.24 -4.20
N LEU A 206 2.28 17.28 -4.97
CA LEU A 206 3.70 17.12 -5.29
C LEU A 206 4.11 17.89 -6.57
N ASP A 207 3.36 17.69 -7.65
CA ASP A 207 3.51 18.33 -8.95
C ASP A 207 2.13 18.47 -9.62
N ALA A 208 1.56 19.68 -9.52
CA ALA A 208 0.24 19.99 -10.05
C ALA A 208 0.17 19.90 -11.59
N GLN A 209 1.26 20.21 -12.29
CA GLN A 209 1.29 20.16 -13.75
C GLN A 209 1.32 18.71 -14.24
N LEU A 210 2.14 17.87 -13.63
CA LEU A 210 2.19 16.44 -13.92
C LEU A 210 0.85 15.77 -13.60
N ALA A 211 0.23 16.11 -12.45
CA ALA A 211 -1.08 15.59 -12.08
C ALA A 211 -2.17 15.98 -13.11
N HIS A 212 -2.12 17.21 -13.63
CA HIS A 212 -3.04 17.66 -14.67
C HIS A 212 -2.89 16.84 -15.96
N LYS A 213 -1.65 16.63 -16.44
CA LYS A 213 -1.38 15.83 -17.65
C LYS A 213 -1.83 14.38 -17.51
N ILE A 214 -1.52 13.74 -16.39
CA ILE A 214 -1.91 12.34 -16.14
C ILE A 214 -3.43 12.21 -15.99
N THR A 215 -4.08 13.19 -15.35
CA THR A 215 -5.55 13.22 -15.28
C THR A 215 -6.17 13.40 -16.67
N ALA A 216 -5.60 14.27 -17.51
CA ALA A 216 -6.03 14.44 -18.90
C ALA A 216 -5.85 13.14 -19.70
N PHE A 217 -4.73 12.43 -19.50
CA PHE A 217 -4.45 11.15 -20.15
C PHE A 217 -5.58 10.13 -19.89
N TYR A 218 -5.92 9.88 -18.62
CA TYR A 218 -6.97 8.92 -18.28
C TYR A 218 -8.40 9.37 -18.63
N ARG A 219 -8.61 10.66 -18.91
CA ARG A 219 -9.90 11.21 -19.37
C ARG A 219 -10.05 11.24 -20.89
N SER A 220 -8.95 11.16 -21.62
CA SER A 220 -8.95 11.31 -23.08
C SER A 220 -9.63 10.14 -23.75
N SER A 221 -10.54 10.42 -24.68
CA SER A 221 -11.30 9.40 -25.40
C SER A 221 -10.54 8.79 -26.56
N THR A 222 -9.56 9.50 -27.13
CA THR A 222 -8.82 9.03 -28.30
C THR A 222 -7.43 8.51 -27.93
N PHE A 223 -6.95 7.51 -28.66
CA PHE A 223 -5.60 7.00 -28.49
C PHE A 223 -4.55 8.05 -28.87
N GLU A 224 -4.80 8.85 -29.90
CA GLU A 224 -3.88 9.91 -30.35
C GLU A 224 -3.62 10.97 -29.26
N GLU A 225 -4.67 11.45 -28.58
CA GLU A 225 -4.54 12.36 -27.44
C GLU A 225 -3.80 11.70 -26.27
N ARG A 226 -4.14 10.44 -25.94
CA ARG A 226 -3.45 9.68 -24.89
C ARG A 226 -1.98 9.53 -25.21
N PHE A 227 -1.64 9.22 -26.46
CA PHE A 227 -0.26 9.07 -26.90
C PHE A 227 0.52 10.38 -26.79
N ALA A 228 -0.04 11.50 -27.25
CA ALA A 228 0.58 12.81 -27.12
C ALA A 228 0.82 13.21 -25.65
N LEU A 229 -0.18 13.01 -24.78
CA LEU A 229 -0.05 13.28 -23.35
C LEU A 229 0.97 12.36 -22.68
N ALA A 230 1.00 11.07 -23.02
CA ALA A 230 1.98 10.12 -22.50
C ALA A 230 3.41 10.53 -22.89
N GLN A 231 3.62 11.05 -24.10
CA GLN A 231 4.91 11.60 -24.51
C GLN A 231 5.32 12.79 -23.63
N GLU A 232 4.42 13.75 -23.38
CA GLU A 232 4.71 14.88 -22.50
C GLU A 232 4.98 14.47 -21.05
N ILE A 233 4.28 13.44 -20.57
CA ILE A 233 4.50 12.84 -19.25
C ILE A 233 5.88 12.19 -19.22
N ALA A 234 6.23 11.42 -20.25
CA ALA A 234 7.53 10.78 -20.38
C ALA A 234 8.68 11.80 -20.35
N ASP A 235 8.55 12.90 -21.11
CA ASP A 235 9.54 13.99 -21.13
C ASP A 235 9.77 14.60 -19.74
N SER A 236 8.72 14.77 -18.95
CA SER A 236 8.79 15.39 -17.62
C SER A 236 9.21 14.44 -16.50
N THR A 237 9.11 13.12 -16.73
CA THR A 237 9.34 12.11 -15.70
C THR A 237 10.61 11.30 -15.99
N ILE A 238 10.56 10.47 -17.01
CA ILE A 238 11.62 9.54 -17.40
C ILE A 238 12.62 10.14 -18.38
N GLU A 239 12.34 11.31 -18.95
CA GLU A 239 13.23 12.09 -19.83
C GLU A 239 13.89 11.23 -20.94
N THR A 240 13.13 10.25 -21.47
CA THR A 240 13.51 9.38 -22.60
C THR A 240 12.25 8.99 -23.37
N ARG A 241 12.40 8.65 -24.65
CA ARG A 241 11.30 8.26 -25.56
C ARG A 241 11.53 6.93 -26.29
N GLY A 242 12.59 6.22 -25.94
CA GLY A 242 12.96 4.93 -26.51
C GLY A 242 14.03 4.29 -25.64
N PHE A 243 14.90 3.49 -26.25
CA PHE A 243 15.90 2.68 -25.56
C PHE A 243 16.58 3.42 -24.39
N PHE A 244 16.33 2.91 -23.18
CA PHE A 244 16.91 3.42 -21.96
C PHE A 244 18.13 2.58 -21.56
N ALA A 245 19.32 3.10 -21.86
CA ALA A 245 20.57 2.45 -21.49
C ALA A 245 20.74 2.45 -19.96
N TRP A 246 20.92 1.27 -19.37
CA TRP A 246 21.21 1.06 -17.96
C TRP A 246 21.97 -0.25 -17.74
N GLU A 247 22.59 -0.38 -16.57
CA GLU A 247 23.28 -1.60 -16.14
C GLU A 247 22.87 -1.92 -14.70
N SER A 248 22.69 -3.20 -14.39
CA SER A 248 22.51 -3.66 -13.02
C SER A 248 23.86 -3.77 -12.33
N GLU A 249 23.90 -3.55 -11.01
CA GLU A 249 25.05 -3.96 -10.20
C GLU A 249 25.27 -5.47 -10.31
N PRO A 250 26.53 -5.95 -10.34
CA PRO A 250 26.83 -7.38 -10.25
C PRO A 250 26.24 -8.00 -8.98
N GLU A 251 25.55 -9.14 -9.12
CA GLU A 251 24.95 -9.89 -8.02
C GLU A 251 25.83 -11.10 -7.64
N ASP A 252 26.00 -11.31 -6.34
CA ASP A 252 26.65 -12.49 -5.77
C ASP A 252 25.61 -13.61 -5.62
N VAL A 253 25.73 -14.66 -6.44
CA VAL A 253 24.73 -15.74 -6.52
C VAL A 253 24.90 -16.82 -5.44
N ASP A 254 25.92 -16.69 -4.58
CA ASP A 254 26.27 -17.70 -3.57
C ASP A 254 25.85 -17.32 -2.14
N ARG A 255 24.91 -16.36 -1.97
CA ARG A 255 24.43 -15.88 -0.66
C ARG A 255 23.12 -16.50 -0.17
#